data_AF-A0A7Z7P582-F1
#
_entry.id   AF-A0A7Z7P582-F1
#
_cell.length_a   1.000
_cell.length_b   1.000
_cell.length_c   1.000
_cell.angle_alpha   90.00
_cell.angle_beta   90.00
_cell.angle_gamma   90.00
#
_symmetry.space_group_name_H-M   'P 1'
#
loop_
_entity.id
_entity.type
_entity.pdbx_description
1 polymer ?
#
loop_
_entity_poly.entity_id
_entity_poly.type
_entity_poly.pdbx_seq_one_letter_code
_entity_poly.pdbx_strand_id
1 'polypeptide(L)'
;MDSPNYDRNQALLDQIRWLELKKQRLEEVIEHAKSIQRGKNMSDFTAYNQEELEAFQEEARTRWGDTDSYKEFENSHSKNDFSMISQAMSQIFKDFGQLKELSPTDEKVQKQVQILQDYITAQFYNCTNDLLASLGIMYIQDERFQKSIDNWGGQGTALFVSKAIDSYCH
;
A
#
# COMPACT_ATOMS: atom_id res chain seq x y z
N MET A 1 27.69 -22.57 -2.22
CA MET A 1 28.88 -22.87 -1.40
C MET A 1 28.96 -21.77 -0.37
N ASP A 2 28.72 -22.10 0.91
CA ASP A 2 28.68 -21.11 1.99
C ASP A 2 30.01 -20.33 2.04
N SER A 3 29.91 -18.99 1.98
CA SER A 3 31.07 -18.12 2.16
C SER A 3 31.76 -18.43 3.50
N PRO A 4 33.09 -18.53 3.54
CA PRO A 4 33.85 -18.95 4.73
C PRO A 4 33.78 -17.96 5.93
N ASN A 5 32.95 -16.90 5.83
CA ASN A 5 32.76 -15.87 6.83
C ASN A 5 31.28 -15.68 7.25
N TYR A 6 30.40 -16.63 6.89
CA TYR A 6 28.98 -16.56 7.25
C TYR A 6 28.75 -17.01 8.70
N ASP A 7 28.55 -16.05 9.60
CA ASP A 7 28.11 -16.32 10.96
C ASP A 7 26.58 -16.46 11.00
N ARG A 8 26.11 -17.70 10.93
CA ARG A 8 24.68 -18.06 11.02
C ARG A 8 24.00 -17.50 12.27
N ASN A 9 24.70 -17.42 13.40
CA ASN A 9 24.12 -16.91 14.63
C ASN A 9 23.90 -15.40 14.53
N GLN A 10 24.86 -14.67 13.96
CA GLN A 10 24.71 -13.23 13.79
C GLN A 10 23.63 -12.88 12.76
N ALA A 11 23.52 -13.62 11.66
CA ALA A 11 22.45 -13.45 10.69
C ALA A 11 21.06 -13.71 11.31
N LEU A 12 20.94 -14.72 12.18
CA LEU A 12 19.70 -15.00 12.90
C LEU A 12 19.36 -13.90 13.92
N LEU A 13 20.34 -13.33 14.60
CA LEU A 13 20.13 -12.19 15.51
C LEU A 13 19.66 -10.94 14.75
N ASP A 14 20.27 -10.64 13.61
CA ASP A 14 19.85 -9.53 12.75
C ASP A 14 18.41 -9.77 12.21
N GLN A 15 18.05 -11.02 11.89
CA GLN A 15 16.69 -11.39 11.50
C GLN A 15 15.68 -11.19 12.64
N ILE A 16 16.01 -11.62 13.86
CA ILE A 16 15.16 -11.43 15.05
C ILE A 16 14.93 -9.94 15.27
N ARG A 17 15.99 -9.14 15.23
CA ARG A 17 15.90 -7.68 15.40
C ARG A 17 15.05 -7.03 14.31
N TRP A 18 15.16 -7.48 13.06
CA TRP A 18 14.28 -7.01 11.98
C TRP A 18 12.80 -7.31 12.26
N LEU A 19 12.50 -8.52 12.75
CA LEU A 19 11.12 -8.91 13.11
C LEU A 19 10.59 -8.09 14.28
N GLU A 20 11.42 -7.78 15.27
CA GLU A 20 11.05 -6.92 16.41
C GLU A 20 10.73 -5.48 15.97
N LEU A 21 11.57 -4.87 15.12
CA LEU A 21 11.31 -3.55 14.55
C LEU A 21 10.00 -3.53 13.75
N LYS A 22 9.76 -4.57 12.95
CA LYS A 22 8.52 -4.72 12.18
C LYS A 22 7.30 -4.85 13.09
N LYS A 23 7.41 -5.60 14.19
CA LYS A 23 6.35 -5.74 15.19
C LYS A 23 6.03 -4.40 15.84
N GLN A 24 7.03 -3.67 16.31
CA GLN A 24 6.83 -2.36 16.96
C GLN A 24 6.10 -1.40 16.01
N ARG A 25 6.53 -1.32 14.75
CA ARG A 25 5.85 -0.49 13.75
C ARG A 25 4.40 -0.91 13.54
N LEU A 26 4.11 -2.21 13.47
CA LEU A 26 2.72 -2.69 13.36
C LEU A 26 1.90 -2.27 14.58
N GLU A 27 2.46 -2.30 15.78
CA GLU A 27 1.80 -1.83 16.99
C GLU A 27 1.47 -0.33 16.91
N GLU A 28 2.40 0.50 16.44
CA GLU A 28 2.20 1.95 16.24
C GLU A 28 1.11 2.25 15.18
N VAL A 29 1.11 1.52 14.06
CA VAL A 29 0.08 1.65 13.01
C VAL A 29 -1.30 1.24 13.54
N ILE A 30 -1.39 0.13 14.29
CA ILE A 30 -2.64 -0.34 14.89
C ILE A 30 -3.16 0.69 15.91
N GLU A 31 -2.28 1.26 16.72
CA GLU A 31 -2.66 2.28 17.69
C GLU A 31 -3.17 3.56 17.00
N HIS A 32 -2.49 3.99 15.93
CA HIS A 32 -2.94 5.11 15.12
C HIS A 32 -4.32 4.83 14.49
N ALA A 33 -4.53 3.66 13.88
CA ALA A 33 -5.83 3.25 13.33
C ALA A 33 -6.94 3.23 14.39
N LYS A 34 -6.66 2.70 15.60
CA LYS A 34 -7.58 2.76 16.75
C LYS A 34 -7.87 4.19 17.19
N SER A 35 -6.94 5.12 17.02
CA SER A 35 -7.15 6.53 17.37
C SER A 35 -8.10 7.22 16.39
N ILE A 36 -7.97 6.91 15.10
CA ILE A 36 -8.87 7.39 14.04
C ILE A 36 -10.27 6.82 14.24
N GLN A 37 -10.39 5.52 14.53
CA GLN A 37 -11.67 4.89 14.86
C GLN A 37 -12.40 5.58 16.02
N ARG A 38 -11.64 6.13 16.98
CA ARG A 38 -12.16 6.88 18.14
C ARG A 38 -12.46 8.35 17.82
N GLY A 39 -12.40 8.78 16.56
CA GLY A 39 -12.78 10.12 16.10
C GLY A 39 -11.66 11.15 16.07
N LYS A 40 -10.38 10.72 16.11
CA LYS A 40 -9.22 11.62 15.97
C LYS A 40 -8.92 11.89 14.49
N ASN A 41 -8.49 13.12 14.16
CA ASN A 41 -8.15 13.51 12.79
C ASN A 41 -6.99 12.68 12.21
N MET A 42 -7.11 12.31 10.94
CA MET A 42 -6.17 11.52 10.12
C MET A 42 -4.84 12.22 9.78
N SER A 43 -4.55 13.39 10.35
CA SER A 43 -3.48 14.29 9.87
C SER A 43 -2.06 13.86 10.24
N ASP A 44 -1.89 12.87 11.12
CA ASP A 44 -0.57 12.41 11.58
C ASP A 44 -0.19 11.07 10.93
N PHE A 45 0.66 11.13 9.90
CA PHE A 45 1.13 9.93 9.19
C PHE A 45 2.48 9.42 9.69
N THR A 46 3.02 9.96 10.78
CA THR A 46 4.34 9.57 11.30
C THR A 46 4.42 8.09 11.67
N ALA A 47 3.32 7.50 12.15
CA ALA A 47 3.20 6.07 12.43
C ALA A 47 3.42 5.16 11.20
N TYR A 48 3.40 5.71 9.99
CA TYR A 48 3.67 4.98 8.75
C TYR A 48 5.11 5.12 8.25
N ASN A 49 5.94 5.97 8.88
CA ASN A 49 7.35 6.13 8.51
C ASN A 49 8.08 4.77 8.60
N GLN A 50 8.92 4.49 7.60
CA GLN A 50 9.64 3.23 7.44
C GLN A 50 11.16 3.43 7.40
N GLU A 51 11.66 4.65 7.51
CA GLU A 51 13.08 4.99 7.37
C GLU A 51 14.01 4.11 8.22
N GLU A 52 13.66 3.87 9.49
CA GLU A 52 14.48 3.04 10.38
C GLU A 52 14.50 1.56 9.96
N LEU A 53 13.36 1.03 9.49
CA LEU A 53 13.24 -0.33 9.00
C LEU A 53 13.98 -0.51 7.66
N GLU A 54 13.93 0.49 6.78
CA GLU A 54 14.62 0.51 5.50
C GLU A 54 16.15 0.61 5.68
N ALA A 55 16.61 1.47 6.59
CA ALA A 55 18.03 1.59 6.93
C ALA A 55 18.58 0.27 7.49
N PHE A 56 17.84 -0.39 8.39
CA PHE A 56 18.23 -1.69 8.94
C PHE A 56 18.25 -2.79 7.87
N GLN A 57 17.26 -2.80 6.96
CA GLN A 57 17.23 -3.76 5.84
C GLN A 57 18.41 -3.58 4.89
N GLU A 58 18.81 -2.34 4.59
CA GLU A 58 19.94 -2.08 3.70
C GLU A 58 21.27 -2.46 4.36
N GLU A 59 21.42 -2.24 5.66
CA GLU A 59 22.57 -2.71 6.43
C GLU A 59 22.65 -4.25 6.43
N ALA A 60 21.52 -4.93 6.69
CA ALA A 60 21.44 -6.39 6.66
C ALA A 60 21.71 -6.95 5.25
N ARG A 61 21.21 -6.30 4.19
CA ARG A 61 21.47 -6.64 2.79
C ARG A 61 22.95 -6.45 2.43
N THR A 62 23.60 -5.40 2.92
CA THR A 62 25.03 -5.17 2.70
C THR A 62 25.88 -6.26 3.36
N ARG A 63 25.47 -6.74 4.54
CA ARG A 63 26.21 -7.76 5.30
C ARG A 63 25.97 -9.18 4.79
N TRP A 64 24.75 -9.50 4.37
CA TRP A 64 24.31 -10.88 4.13
C TRP A 64 23.67 -11.13 2.77
N GLY A 65 23.49 -10.09 1.95
CA GLY A 65 22.75 -10.11 0.69
C GLY A 65 23.27 -11.08 -0.36
N ASP A 66 24.55 -11.44 -0.30
CA ASP A 66 25.15 -12.42 -1.22
C ASP A 66 24.92 -13.88 -0.81
N THR A 67 24.37 -14.14 0.37
CA THR A 67 24.13 -15.51 0.87
C THR A 67 22.81 -16.08 0.36
N ASP A 68 22.82 -17.36 -0.02
CA ASP A 68 21.63 -18.06 -0.53
C ASP A 68 20.50 -18.08 0.53
N SER A 69 20.85 -18.26 1.80
CA SER A 69 19.89 -18.24 2.93
C SER A 69 19.19 -16.89 3.13
N TYR A 70 19.89 -15.76 2.93
CA TYR A 70 19.29 -14.44 3.05
C TYR A 70 18.39 -14.12 1.85
N LYS A 71 18.80 -14.54 0.64
CA LYS A 71 18.01 -14.39 -0.59
C LYS A 71 16.69 -15.17 -0.51
N GLU A 72 16.69 -16.38 0.05
CA GLU A 72 15.47 -17.16 0.26
C GLU A 72 14.53 -16.48 1.28
N PHE A 73 15.08 -15.98 2.38
CA PHE A 73 14.33 -15.24 3.40
C PHE A 73 13.66 -13.97 2.84
N GLU A 74 14.41 -13.13 2.12
CA GLU A 74 13.90 -11.90 1.50
C GLU A 74 12.77 -12.21 0.51
N ASN A 75 12.90 -13.27 -0.29
CA ASN A 75 11.90 -13.67 -1.27
C ASN A 75 10.62 -14.23 -0.62
N SER A 76 10.73 -14.93 0.51
CA SER A 76 9.56 -15.52 1.19
C SER A 76 8.67 -14.48 1.89
N HIS A 77 9.26 -13.42 2.45
CA HIS A 77 8.54 -12.40 3.22
C HIS A 77 8.02 -11.21 2.41
N SER A 78 8.57 -10.97 1.21
CA SER A 78 8.22 -9.81 0.38
C SER A 78 7.01 -10.04 -0.54
N LYS A 79 6.64 -11.29 -0.85
CA LYS A 79 5.95 -11.54 -2.13
C LYS A 79 4.50 -12.02 -2.12
N ASN A 80 3.97 -12.74 -1.15
CA ASN A 80 2.72 -13.47 -1.47
C ASN A 80 1.39 -12.70 -1.29
N ASP A 81 1.16 -11.98 -0.19
CA ASP A 81 -0.16 -11.35 -0.01
C ASP A 81 -0.22 -9.90 -0.52
N PHE A 82 0.80 -9.10 -0.20
CA PHE A 82 0.81 -7.69 -0.58
C PHE A 82 1.00 -7.47 -2.09
N SER A 83 1.73 -8.36 -2.79
CA SER A 83 1.92 -8.22 -4.24
C SER A 83 0.64 -8.52 -5.01
N MET A 84 -0.14 -9.51 -4.59
CA MET A 84 -1.42 -9.83 -5.23
C MET A 84 -2.43 -8.71 -4.99
N ILE A 85 -2.51 -8.20 -3.76
CA ILE A 85 -3.35 -7.05 -3.41
C ILE A 85 -2.96 -5.80 -4.24
N SER A 86 -1.65 -5.54 -4.36
CA SER A 86 -1.16 -4.40 -5.16
C SER A 86 -1.43 -4.57 -6.66
N GLN A 87 -1.31 -5.80 -7.19
CA GLN A 87 -1.58 -6.08 -8.59
C GLN A 87 -3.06 -5.88 -8.93
N ALA A 88 -3.97 -6.44 -8.13
CA ALA A 88 -5.41 -6.28 -8.34
C ALA A 88 -5.83 -4.80 -8.22
N MET A 89 -5.31 -4.07 -7.23
CA MET A 89 -5.55 -2.62 -7.11
C MET A 89 -5.06 -1.86 -8.35
N SER A 90 -3.84 -2.15 -8.83
CA SER A 90 -3.30 -1.51 -10.03
C SER A 90 -4.14 -1.79 -11.28
N GLN A 91 -4.75 -2.97 -11.37
CA GLN A 91 -5.62 -3.32 -12.50
C GLN A 91 -6.91 -2.50 -12.48
N ILE A 92 -7.53 -2.32 -11.31
CA ILE A 92 -8.73 -1.49 -11.16
C ILE A 92 -8.46 -0.06 -11.67
N PHE A 93 -7.30 0.52 -11.33
CA PHE A 93 -6.91 1.85 -11.82
C PHE A 93 -6.53 1.90 -13.30
N LYS A 94 -5.95 0.82 -13.86
CA LYS A 94 -5.74 0.67 -15.31
C LYS A 94 -7.07 0.69 -16.06
N ASP A 95 -8.07 -0.01 -15.54
CA ASP A 95 -9.40 -0.08 -16.15
C ASP A 95 -10.09 1.28 -16.12
N PHE A 96 -9.96 2.05 -15.02
CA PHE A 96 -10.37 3.46 -15.00
C PHE A 96 -9.68 4.30 -16.08
N GLY A 97 -8.37 4.09 -16.28
CA GLY A 97 -7.60 4.74 -17.34
C GLY A 97 -8.18 4.52 -18.73
N GLN A 98 -8.71 3.33 -19.01
CA GLN A 98 -9.36 2.99 -20.29
C GLN A 98 -10.73 3.66 -20.46
N LEU A 99 -11.39 4.02 -19.36
CA LEU A 99 -12.72 4.65 -19.36
C LEU A 99 -12.65 6.19 -19.29
N LYS A 100 -11.45 6.78 -19.23
CA LYS A 100 -11.25 8.21 -18.97
C LYS A 100 -11.85 9.15 -20.02
N GLU A 101 -12.10 8.66 -21.23
CA GLU A 101 -12.77 9.43 -22.30
C GLU A 101 -14.31 9.46 -22.14
N LEU A 102 -14.86 8.67 -21.23
CA LEU A 102 -16.29 8.68 -20.90
C LEU A 102 -16.62 9.74 -19.85
N SER A 103 -17.91 10.04 -19.70
CA SER A 103 -18.37 10.87 -18.59
C SER A 103 -18.08 10.18 -17.25
N PRO A 104 -17.67 10.92 -16.19
CA PRO A 104 -17.56 10.36 -14.83
C PRO A 104 -18.86 9.70 -14.34
N THR A 105 -20.02 10.15 -14.83
CA THR A 105 -21.34 9.61 -14.51
C THR A 105 -21.81 8.48 -15.44
N ASP A 106 -21.00 8.09 -16.43
CA ASP A 106 -21.34 6.98 -17.32
C ASP A 106 -21.49 5.67 -16.53
N GLU A 107 -22.46 4.84 -16.90
CA GLU A 107 -22.79 3.59 -16.20
C GLU A 107 -21.57 2.67 -16.05
N LYS A 108 -20.70 2.60 -17.07
CA LYS A 108 -19.49 1.77 -17.01
C LYS A 108 -18.49 2.32 -15.99
N VAL A 109 -18.39 3.64 -15.89
CA VAL A 109 -17.49 4.30 -14.94
C VAL A 109 -18.02 4.11 -13.52
N GLN A 110 -19.32 4.31 -13.31
CA GLN A 110 -19.96 4.13 -12.01
C GLN A 110 -19.88 2.66 -11.53
N LYS A 111 -20.00 1.70 -12.44
CA LYS A 111 -19.76 0.29 -12.14
C LYS A 111 -18.30 0.02 -11.75
N GLN A 112 -17.34 0.70 -12.37
CA GLN A 112 -15.93 0.60 -11.98
C GLN A 112 -15.67 1.22 -10.60
N VAL A 113 -16.38 2.28 -10.23
CA VAL A 113 -16.35 2.85 -8.86
C VAL A 113 -16.86 1.83 -7.84
N GLN A 114 -17.96 1.13 -8.14
CA GLN A 114 -18.44 0.05 -7.28
C GLN A 114 -17.41 -1.07 -7.13
N ILE A 115 -16.75 -1.50 -8.22
CA ILE A 115 -15.69 -2.51 -8.16
C ILE A 115 -14.54 -2.07 -7.24
N LEU A 116 -14.15 -0.80 -7.31
CA LEU A 116 -13.14 -0.22 -6.41
C LEU A 116 -13.61 -0.28 -4.94
N GLN A 117 -14.84 0.13 -4.66
CA GLN A 117 -15.41 0.13 -3.31
C GLN A 117 -15.52 -1.29 -2.74
N ASP A 118 -16.02 -2.24 -3.52
CA ASP A 118 -16.15 -3.65 -3.16
C ASP A 118 -14.78 -4.27 -2.89
N TYR A 119 -13.79 -3.97 -3.74
CA TYR A 119 -12.42 -4.44 -3.55
C TYR A 119 -11.80 -3.91 -2.25
N ILE A 120 -11.96 -2.61 -1.98
CA ILE A 120 -11.45 -2.01 -0.74
C ILE A 120 -12.14 -2.64 0.49
N THR A 121 -13.46 -2.86 0.38
CA THR A 121 -14.27 -3.50 1.42
C THR A 121 -13.81 -4.93 1.72
N ALA A 122 -13.55 -5.71 0.67
CA ALA A 122 -13.13 -7.10 0.80
C ALA A 122 -11.71 -7.25 1.36
N GLN A 123 -10.80 -6.33 1.03
CA GLN A 123 -9.38 -6.49 1.33
C GLN A 123 -8.89 -5.70 2.55
N PHE A 124 -9.59 -4.62 2.95
CA PHE A 124 -9.09 -3.72 4.00
C PHE A 124 -10.12 -3.45 5.10
N TYR A 125 -11.17 -2.69 4.80
CA TYR A 125 -12.18 -2.26 5.78
C TYR A 125 -13.48 -1.94 5.07
N ASN A 126 -14.62 -2.03 5.78
CA ASN A 126 -15.94 -1.68 5.23
C ASN A 126 -15.95 -0.25 4.68
N CYS A 127 -15.85 -0.12 3.35
CA CYS A 127 -15.71 1.17 2.67
C CYS A 127 -17.10 1.73 2.37
N THR A 128 -17.64 2.51 3.30
CA THR A 128 -18.90 3.24 3.10
C THR A 128 -18.74 4.34 2.04
N ASN A 129 -19.85 4.87 1.52
CA ASN A 129 -19.80 5.98 0.55
C ASN A 129 -19.06 7.21 1.10
N ASP A 130 -19.21 7.52 2.40
CA ASP A 130 -18.49 8.62 3.05
C ASP A 130 -16.97 8.40 3.06
N LEU A 131 -16.53 7.17 3.34
CA LEU A 131 -15.12 6.79 3.31
C LEU A 131 -14.58 6.79 1.88
N LEU A 132 -15.36 6.29 0.92
CA LEU A 132 -15.01 6.30 -0.50
C LEU A 132 -14.85 7.74 -1.02
N ALA A 133 -15.77 8.64 -0.70
CA ALA A 133 -15.67 10.06 -1.06
C ALA A 133 -14.40 10.70 -0.49
N SER A 134 -14.08 10.40 0.77
CA SER A 134 -12.83 10.86 1.41
C SER A 134 -11.58 10.34 0.70
N LEU A 135 -11.57 9.08 0.26
CA LEU A 135 -10.49 8.51 -0.55
C LEU A 135 -10.37 9.20 -1.92
N GLY A 136 -11.50 9.51 -2.57
CA GLY A 136 -11.52 10.24 -3.83
C GLY A 136 -10.84 11.60 -3.72
N ILE A 137 -11.01 12.31 -2.59
CA ILE A 137 -10.32 13.57 -2.30
C ILE A 137 -8.82 13.32 -2.04
N MET A 138 -8.48 12.29 -1.25
CA MET A 138 -7.10 11.94 -0.93
C MET A 138 -6.27 11.63 -2.20
N TYR A 139 -6.87 10.95 -3.19
CA TYR A 139 -6.20 10.59 -4.44
C TYR A 139 -5.66 11.77 -5.25
N ILE A 140 -6.20 12.98 -5.02
CA ILE A 140 -5.76 14.21 -5.70
C ILE A 140 -5.04 15.20 -4.77
N GLN A 141 -5.15 15.03 -3.45
CA GLN A 141 -4.49 15.91 -2.47
C GLN A 141 -3.09 15.44 -2.07
N ASP A 142 -2.84 14.13 -2.07
CA ASP A 142 -1.52 13.56 -1.79
C ASP A 142 -0.84 13.14 -3.10
N GLU A 143 0.27 13.79 -3.43
CA GLU A 143 1.01 13.56 -4.68
C GLU A 143 1.46 12.10 -4.85
N ARG A 144 1.68 11.35 -3.77
CA ARG A 144 2.14 9.95 -3.85
C ARG A 144 1.04 9.06 -4.42
N PHE A 145 -0.19 9.26 -3.96
CA PHE A 145 -1.36 8.55 -4.48
C PHE A 145 -1.66 8.99 -5.91
N GLN A 146 -1.65 10.30 -6.16
CA GLN A 146 -1.88 10.84 -7.49
C GLN A 146 -0.90 10.26 -8.51
N LYS A 147 0.41 10.29 -8.22
CA LYS A 147 1.47 9.74 -9.08
C LYS A 147 1.30 8.23 -9.30
N SER A 148 0.95 7.48 -8.26
CA SER A 148 0.77 6.02 -8.37
C SER A 148 -0.41 5.67 -9.28
N ILE A 149 -1.56 6.32 -9.07
CA ILE A 149 -2.77 6.10 -9.87
C ILE A 149 -2.54 6.53 -11.32
N ASP A 150 -1.93 7.70 -11.54
CA ASP A 150 -1.62 8.19 -12.88
C ASP A 150 -0.58 7.30 -13.59
N ASN A 151 0.37 6.70 -12.86
CA ASN A 151 1.30 5.73 -13.45
C ASN A 151 0.60 4.44 -13.90
N TRP A 152 -0.48 4.03 -13.22
CA TRP A 152 -1.23 2.82 -13.59
C TRP A 152 -2.25 3.09 -14.69
N GLY A 153 -3.10 4.10 -14.55
CA GLY A 153 -4.18 4.41 -15.50
C GLY A 153 -3.83 5.43 -16.58
N GLY A 154 -2.65 6.04 -16.51
CA GLY A 154 -2.24 7.15 -17.35
C GLY A 154 -2.57 8.52 -16.73
N GLN A 155 -1.91 9.57 -17.24
CA GLN A 155 -2.00 10.93 -16.69
C GLN A 155 -3.44 11.41 -16.49
N GLY A 156 -3.74 11.97 -15.31
CA GLY A 156 -5.06 12.52 -14.98
C GLY A 156 -6.11 11.47 -14.58
N THR A 157 -5.74 10.20 -14.44
CA THR A 157 -6.65 9.16 -13.96
C THR A 157 -7.06 9.41 -12.52
N ALA A 158 -6.15 9.87 -11.65
CA ALA A 158 -6.48 10.18 -10.26
C ALA A 158 -7.60 11.23 -10.16
N LEU A 159 -7.51 12.29 -10.96
CA LEU A 159 -8.53 13.33 -11.03
C LEU A 159 -9.86 12.81 -11.59
N PHE A 160 -9.81 11.96 -12.62
CA PHE A 160 -11.00 11.35 -13.20
C PHE A 160 -11.72 10.44 -12.20
N VAL A 161 -10.98 9.56 -11.52
CA VAL A 161 -11.50 8.66 -10.49
C VAL A 161 -12.10 9.44 -9.33
N SER A 162 -11.44 10.51 -8.88
CA SER A 162 -11.95 11.41 -7.83
C SER A 162 -13.35 11.96 -8.19
N LYS A 163 -13.53 12.45 -9.42
CA LYS A 163 -14.83 12.95 -9.90
C LYS A 163 -15.89 11.85 -10.04
N ALA A 164 -15.49 10.68 -10.53
CA ALA A 164 -16.38 9.53 -10.66
C ALA A 164 -16.90 9.05 -9.30
N ILE A 165 -16.01 9.01 -8.29
CA ILE A 165 -16.36 8.70 -6.90
C ILE A 165 -17.32 9.75 -6.34
N ASP A 166 -17.04 11.04 -6.56
CA ASP A 166 -17.89 12.12 -6.06
C ASP A 166 -19.33 12.00 -6.60
N SER A 167 -19.48 11.66 -7.88
CA SER A 167 -20.78 11.41 -8.51
C SER A 167 -21.45 10.08 -8.11
N TYR A 168 -20.69 9.12 -7.59
CA TYR A 168 -21.23 7.84 -7.13
C TYR A 168 -21.80 7.96 -5.72
N CYS A 169 -21.16 8.78 -4.89
CA CYS A 169 -21.54 8.98 -3.50
C CYS A 169 -22.65 10.03 -3.30
N HIS A 170 -22.91 10.89 -4.30
CA HIS A 170 -23.89 11.99 -4.25
C HIS A 170 -24.81 11.99 -5.48
#